data_AF-A0A6J8F3Q8-F1
#
_entry.id   AF-A0A6J8F3Q8-F1
#
_cell.length_a   1.000
_cell.length_b   1.000
_cell.length_c   1.000
_cell.angle_alpha   90.00
_cell.angle_beta   90.00
_cell.angle_gamma   90.00
#
_symmetry.space_group_name_H-M   'P 1'
#
loop_
_entity.id
_entity.type
_entity.pdbx_description
1 polymer ?
#
loop_
_entity_poly.entity_id
_entity_poly.type
_entity_poly.pdbx_seq_one_letter_code
_entity_poly.pdbx_strand_id
1 'polypeptide(L)'
;MTANDTCTNSNECGVKLLCGEGVCQCPDNLFWNGNNCILKKNAGHSCKSSIECAENLKCRESSCQCPESDYWDNSKCSTRKSINDACIREGDCEPTLYCARNVCQCASSDYWTGLTCSTKKNENSFCNSSLECRATLQCRNNRCACCEQDFWNGILCDKSKDCVDRNKG
;
A
#
# COMPACT_ATOMS: atom_id res chain seq x y z
N MET A 1 5.43 39.95 18.02
CA MET A 1 4.38 38.99 17.65
C MET A 1 4.89 37.57 17.82
N THR A 2 4.02 36.65 18.20
CA THR A 2 4.30 35.21 18.31
C THR A 2 3.86 34.46 17.05
N ALA A 3 4.09 33.16 17.01
CA ALA A 3 3.58 32.32 15.93
C ALA A 3 2.04 32.42 15.85
N ASN A 4 1.51 32.42 14.62
CA ASN A 4 0.10 32.59 14.24
C ASN A 4 -0.50 34.00 14.43
N ASP A 5 0.28 34.99 14.89
CA ASP A 5 -0.17 36.38 14.86
C ASP A 5 -0.23 36.88 13.41
N THR A 6 -1.21 37.72 13.09
CA THR A 6 -1.32 38.37 11.78
C THR A 6 -0.14 39.32 11.56
N CYS A 7 0.42 39.32 10.35
CA CYS A 7 1.54 40.18 9.97
C CYS A 7 1.41 40.66 8.52
N THR A 8 2.12 41.74 8.20
CA THR A 8 2.30 42.21 6.82
C THR A 8 3.73 42.07 6.32
N ASN A 9 4.70 42.01 7.23
CA ASN A 9 6.11 41.78 6.93
C ASN A 9 6.79 40.96 8.03
N SER A 10 7.92 40.33 7.70
CA SER A 10 8.65 39.46 8.64
C SER A 10 9.32 40.19 9.80
N ASN A 11 9.48 41.52 9.74
CA ASN A 11 10.10 42.30 10.81
C ASN A 11 9.15 42.49 12.02
N GLU A 12 7.84 42.32 11.81
CA GLU A 12 6.82 42.33 12.87
C GLU A 12 6.84 41.05 13.71
N CYS A 13 7.31 39.95 13.11
CA CYS A 13 7.36 38.64 13.72
C CYS A 13 8.48 38.50 14.74
N GLY A 14 8.26 37.66 15.75
CA GLY A 14 9.28 37.31 16.74
C GLY A 14 10.52 36.67 16.12
N VAL A 15 11.62 36.65 16.87
CA VAL A 15 12.91 36.10 16.42
C VAL A 15 12.74 34.67 15.88
N LYS A 16 13.28 34.40 14.69
CA LYS A 16 13.18 33.12 13.94
C LYS A 16 11.79 32.77 13.37
N LEU A 17 10.87 33.73 13.30
CA LEU A 17 9.62 33.62 12.55
C LEU A 17 9.69 34.46 11.27
N LEU A 18 8.92 34.07 10.27
CA LEU A 18 8.75 34.77 9.00
C LEU A 18 7.27 35.05 8.78
N CYS A 19 6.96 36.18 8.15
CA CYS A 19 5.59 36.46 7.73
C CYS A 19 5.31 35.72 6.43
N GLY A 20 4.40 34.76 6.44
CA GLY A 20 3.93 34.06 5.25
C GLY A 20 2.43 33.81 5.32
N GLU A 21 1.76 33.94 4.18
CA GLU A 21 0.29 33.88 4.09
C GLU A 21 -0.43 34.86 5.06
N GLY A 22 0.22 35.97 5.41
CA GLY A 22 -0.32 36.99 6.33
C GLY A 22 -0.24 36.63 7.81
N VAL A 23 0.48 35.57 8.19
CA VAL A 23 0.70 35.16 9.58
C VAL A 23 2.17 34.87 9.88
N CYS A 24 2.59 35.13 11.12
CA CYS A 24 3.93 34.79 11.57
C CYS A 24 4.07 33.28 11.73
N GLN A 25 4.93 32.66 10.95
CA GLN A 25 5.14 31.22 10.94
C GLN A 25 6.62 30.85 10.96
N CYS A 26 6.92 29.60 11.31
CA CYS A 26 8.28 29.11 11.23
C CYS A 26 8.74 29.04 9.76
N PRO A 27 10.05 29.23 9.49
CA PRO A 27 10.62 28.96 8.18
C PRO A 27 10.35 27.53 7.71
N ASP A 28 10.54 27.30 6.41
CA ASP A 28 10.40 25.97 5.80
C ASP A 28 11.21 24.91 6.56
N ASN A 29 10.69 23.68 6.60
CA ASN A 29 11.22 22.55 7.36
C ASN A 29 11.20 22.68 8.89
N LEU A 30 10.70 23.79 9.45
CA LEU A 30 10.48 23.96 10.88
C LEU A 30 8.98 24.03 11.21
N PHE A 31 8.62 23.71 12.45
CA PHE A 31 7.29 23.91 13.00
C PHE A 31 7.36 24.52 14.40
N TRP A 32 6.29 25.22 14.79
CA TRP A 32 6.18 25.84 16.09
C TRP A 32 5.75 24.81 17.14
N ASN A 33 6.57 24.58 18.17
CA ASN A 33 6.22 23.63 19.24
C ASN A 33 5.54 24.27 20.47
N GLY A 34 5.18 25.56 20.39
CA GLY A 34 4.69 26.35 21.52
C GLY A 34 5.73 27.29 22.15
N ASN A 35 7.02 27.06 21.89
CA ASN A 35 8.11 27.87 22.45
C ASN A 35 9.12 28.33 21.39
N ASN A 36 9.51 27.44 20.47
CA ASN A 36 10.46 27.75 19.40
C ASN A 36 10.09 27.03 18.10
N CYS A 37 10.66 27.51 16.99
CA CYS A 37 10.70 26.77 15.74
C CYS A 37 11.70 25.60 15.84
N ILE A 38 11.21 24.38 15.64
CA ILE A 38 12.02 23.16 15.68
C ILE A 38 11.81 22.34 14.40
N LEU A 39 12.75 21.44 14.08
CA LEU A 39 12.69 20.64 12.85
C LEU A 39 11.42 19.80 12.77
N LYS A 40 10.80 19.82 11.59
CA LYS A 40 9.74 18.89 11.23
C LYS A 40 10.26 17.45 11.28
N LYS A 41 9.37 16.56 11.67
CA LYS A 41 9.62 15.15 11.98
C LYS A 41 9.53 14.31 10.71
N ASN A 42 10.47 13.40 10.55
CA ASN A 42 10.55 12.51 9.40
C ASN A 42 9.57 11.33 9.51
N ALA A 43 9.44 10.53 8.46
CA ALA A 43 8.59 9.36 8.42
C ALA A 43 8.89 8.40 9.60
N GLY A 44 7.84 7.88 10.23
CA GLY A 44 7.90 6.99 11.39
C GLY A 44 8.10 7.68 12.75
N HIS A 45 8.45 8.97 12.79
CA HIS A 45 8.58 9.70 14.06
C HIS A 45 7.20 10.04 14.66
N SER A 46 7.12 10.01 15.99
CA SER A 46 5.85 10.29 16.69
C SER A 46 5.41 11.75 16.56
N CYS A 47 4.13 11.99 16.33
CA CYS A 47 3.53 13.31 16.15
C CYS A 47 2.17 13.43 16.85
N LYS A 48 1.72 14.66 17.09
CA LYS A 48 0.35 14.97 17.55
C LYS A 48 -0.47 15.67 16.47
N SER A 49 0.19 16.41 15.58
CA SER A 49 -0.42 17.11 14.45
C SER A 49 0.40 16.98 13.18
N SER A 50 -0.27 17.06 12.02
CA SER A 50 0.39 16.99 10.71
C SER A 50 1.34 18.15 10.44
N ILE A 51 1.21 19.29 11.14
CA ILE A 51 2.15 20.42 11.03
C ILE A 51 3.56 20.04 11.52
N GLU A 52 3.65 19.04 12.40
CA GLU A 52 4.92 18.55 12.93
C GLU A 52 5.68 17.70 11.92
N CYS A 53 5.02 17.20 10.87
CA CYS A 53 5.61 16.25 9.94
C CYS A 53 6.26 16.96 8.75
N ALA A 54 7.38 16.41 8.29
CA ALA A 54 8.10 16.90 7.12
C ALA A 54 7.28 16.67 5.84
N GLU A 55 7.72 17.33 4.76
CA GLU A 55 7.14 17.35 3.42
C GLU A 55 6.23 16.15 3.05
N ASN A 56 4.98 16.47 2.68
CA ASN A 56 3.93 15.53 2.24
C ASN A 56 3.54 14.43 3.22
N LEU A 57 4.18 14.33 4.40
CA LEU A 57 3.75 13.43 5.47
C LEU A 57 2.56 14.02 6.23
N LYS A 58 1.74 13.14 6.78
CA LYS A 58 0.62 13.46 7.67
C LYS A 58 0.78 12.71 8.97
N CYS A 59 0.32 13.34 10.06
CA CYS A 59 0.27 12.66 11.34
C CYS A 59 -0.89 11.67 11.35
N ARG A 60 -0.59 10.38 11.30
CA ARG A 60 -1.55 9.27 11.29
C ARG A 60 -1.13 8.27 12.36
N GLU A 61 -2.08 7.83 13.18
CA GLU A 61 -1.80 6.88 14.26
C GLU A 61 -0.62 7.33 15.15
N SER A 62 -0.59 8.62 15.46
CA SER A 62 0.48 9.26 16.25
C SER A 62 1.90 9.16 15.66
N SER A 63 2.03 8.91 14.35
CA SER A 63 3.31 8.92 13.64
C SER A 63 3.22 9.65 12.29
N CYS A 64 4.33 10.23 11.84
CA CYS A 64 4.40 10.87 10.53
C CYS A 64 4.45 9.79 9.45
N GLN A 65 3.42 9.73 8.61
CA GLN A 65 3.27 8.71 7.58
C GLN A 65 2.90 9.36 6.25
N CYS A 66 3.15 8.65 5.15
CA CYS A 66 2.66 9.09 3.85
C CYS A 66 1.13 9.09 3.79
N PRO A 67 0.54 9.84 2.84
CA PRO A 67 -0.87 9.68 2.49
C PRO A 67 -1.20 8.22 2.15
N GLU A 68 -2.48 7.86 2.21
CA GLU A 68 -2.93 6.48 2.05
C GLU A 68 -2.54 5.86 0.70
N SER A 69 -2.59 6.68 -0.37
CA SER A 69 -2.23 6.31 -1.73
C SER A 69 -0.74 6.06 -1.93
N ASP A 70 0.09 6.41 -0.94
CA ASP A 70 1.53 6.51 -1.07
C ASP A 70 2.24 5.62 -0.03
N TYR A 71 3.51 5.35 -0.30
CA TYR A 71 4.44 4.69 0.60
C TYR A 71 5.73 5.49 0.73
N TRP A 72 6.45 5.26 1.82
CA TRP A 72 7.75 5.90 2.04
C TRP A 72 8.86 5.13 1.33
N ASP A 73 9.50 5.77 0.34
CA ASP A 73 10.58 5.15 -0.45
C ASP A 73 11.99 5.31 0.14
N ASN A 74 12.09 5.78 1.40
CA ASN A 74 13.29 6.25 2.13
C ASN A 74 13.70 7.70 1.87
N SER A 75 13.07 8.39 0.94
CA SER A 75 13.38 9.78 0.62
C SER A 75 12.14 10.67 0.56
N LYS A 76 11.02 10.13 0.05
CA LYS A 76 9.77 10.85 -0.13
C LYS A 76 8.58 9.89 -0.10
N CYS A 77 7.39 10.47 -0.05
CA CYS A 77 6.17 9.75 -0.37
C CYS A 77 6.08 9.55 -1.88
N SER A 78 5.96 8.28 -2.26
CA SER A 78 5.83 7.83 -3.65
C SER A 78 4.55 7.02 -3.78
N THR A 79 3.88 7.12 -4.93
CA THR A 79 2.63 6.40 -5.17
C THR A 79 2.82 4.90 -5.01
N ARG A 80 1.87 4.23 -4.35
CA ARG A 80 1.87 2.78 -4.19
C ARG A 80 1.89 2.07 -5.54
N LYS A 81 2.54 0.92 -5.55
CA LYS A 81 2.79 0.10 -6.73
C LYS A 81 1.59 -0.82 -7.01
N SER A 82 1.20 -0.90 -8.27
CA SER A 82 0.05 -1.69 -8.72
C SER A 82 0.42 -3.17 -8.93
N ILE A 83 -0.56 -3.98 -9.30
CA ILE A 83 -0.36 -5.40 -9.61
C ILE A 83 0.77 -5.59 -10.64
N ASN A 84 1.65 -6.56 -10.40
CA ASN A 84 2.82 -6.91 -11.21
C ASN A 84 3.98 -5.89 -11.21
N ASP A 85 3.87 -4.77 -10.50
CA ASP A 85 4.99 -3.84 -10.36
C ASP A 85 6.08 -4.39 -9.42
N ALA A 86 7.33 -4.01 -9.69
CA ALA A 86 8.47 -4.44 -8.89
C ALA A 86 8.48 -3.78 -7.50
N CYS A 87 8.51 -4.57 -6.44
CA CYS A 87 8.47 -4.10 -5.05
C CYS A 87 9.67 -4.60 -4.24
N ILE A 88 9.97 -3.91 -3.15
CA ILE A 88 11.06 -4.28 -2.22
C ILE A 88 10.50 -4.60 -0.83
N ARG A 89 9.44 -3.91 -0.41
CA ARG A 89 8.84 -4.03 0.92
C ARG A 89 7.34 -4.21 0.82
N GLU A 90 6.75 -4.84 1.83
CA GLU A 90 5.29 -5.05 1.93
C GLU A 90 4.50 -3.74 1.80
N GLY A 91 5.05 -2.64 2.31
CA GLY A 91 4.40 -1.34 2.24
C GLY A 91 4.44 -0.65 0.88
N ASP A 92 5.16 -1.16 -0.11
CA ASP A 92 5.31 -0.53 -1.43
C ASP A 92 4.03 -0.65 -2.27
N CYS A 93 3.29 -1.75 -2.12
CA CYS A 93 2.17 -2.09 -2.98
C CYS A 93 0.87 -1.40 -2.53
N GLU A 94 -0.13 -1.40 -3.42
CA GLU A 94 -1.50 -1.02 -3.04
C GLU A 94 -2.00 -1.87 -1.86
N PRO A 95 -2.92 -1.35 -1.00
CA PRO A 95 -3.27 -2.02 0.27
C PRO A 95 -3.82 -3.45 0.17
N THR A 96 -4.32 -3.86 -1.00
CA THR A 96 -4.84 -5.21 -1.25
C THR A 96 -3.80 -6.19 -1.80
N LEU A 97 -2.59 -5.69 -2.07
CA LEU A 97 -1.48 -6.42 -2.67
C LEU A 97 -0.36 -6.62 -1.65
N TYR A 98 0.40 -7.70 -1.85
CA TYR A 98 1.56 -8.06 -1.05
C TYR A 98 2.81 -8.01 -1.91
N CYS A 99 3.92 -7.62 -1.28
CA CYS A 99 5.20 -7.65 -1.96
C CYS A 99 5.83 -9.04 -1.84
N ALA A 100 5.52 -9.92 -2.79
CA ALA A 100 6.02 -11.29 -2.78
C ALA A 100 6.88 -11.56 -4.01
N ARG A 101 8.07 -12.13 -3.79
CA ARG A 101 9.07 -12.40 -4.85
C ARG A 101 9.46 -11.15 -5.65
N ASN A 102 9.55 -10.00 -4.96
CA ASN A 102 9.85 -8.69 -5.52
C ASN A 102 8.81 -8.16 -6.51
N VAL A 103 7.57 -8.66 -6.45
CA VAL A 103 6.47 -8.19 -7.29
C VAL A 103 5.21 -8.01 -6.44
N CYS A 104 4.46 -6.93 -6.70
CA CYS A 104 3.15 -6.73 -6.08
C CYS A 104 2.15 -7.73 -6.64
N GLN A 105 1.61 -8.59 -5.78
CA GLN A 105 0.67 -9.64 -6.16
C GLN A 105 -0.33 -9.92 -5.04
N CYS A 106 -1.45 -10.56 -5.39
CA CYS A 106 -2.38 -11.07 -4.39
C CYS A 106 -1.72 -12.11 -3.48
N ALA A 107 -2.26 -12.29 -2.28
CA ALA A 107 -1.91 -13.43 -1.44
C ALA A 107 -2.08 -14.75 -2.20
N SER A 108 -1.34 -15.79 -1.82
CA SER A 108 -1.37 -17.07 -2.55
C SER A 108 -2.76 -17.73 -2.61
N SER A 109 -3.61 -17.44 -1.62
CA SER A 109 -5.01 -17.88 -1.51
C SER A 109 -5.96 -17.11 -2.42
N ASP A 110 -5.52 -16.02 -3.05
CA ASP A 110 -6.37 -15.05 -3.71
C ASP A 110 -5.98 -14.92 -5.19
N TYR A 111 -6.84 -14.28 -5.97
CA TYR A 111 -6.64 -13.99 -7.38
C TYR A 111 -7.05 -12.55 -7.70
N TRP A 112 -6.43 -11.99 -8.74
CA TRP A 112 -6.72 -10.64 -9.19
C TRP A 112 -7.99 -10.59 -10.02
N THR A 113 -8.95 -9.74 -9.65
CA THR A 113 -10.22 -9.54 -10.37
C THR A 113 -10.15 -8.47 -11.47
N GLY A 114 -9.02 -7.75 -11.59
CA GLY A 114 -8.93 -6.51 -12.38
C GLY A 114 -8.99 -5.25 -11.51
N LEU A 115 -9.54 -5.34 -10.30
CA LEU A 115 -9.70 -4.22 -9.37
C LEU A 115 -9.17 -4.52 -7.97
N THR A 116 -9.40 -5.73 -7.49
CA THR A 116 -8.97 -6.16 -6.14
C THR A 116 -8.60 -7.64 -6.11
N CYS A 117 -7.94 -8.07 -5.04
CA CYS A 117 -7.72 -9.47 -4.74
C CYS A 117 -8.97 -10.08 -4.12
N SER A 118 -9.39 -11.22 -4.68
CA SER A 118 -10.52 -12.01 -4.18
C SER A 118 -10.07 -13.43 -3.87
N THR A 119 -10.67 -14.04 -2.85
CA THR A 119 -10.33 -15.40 -2.45
C THR A 119 -10.60 -16.41 -3.57
N LYS A 120 -9.63 -17.30 -3.81
CA LYS A 120 -9.79 -18.40 -4.75
C LYS A 120 -10.90 -19.35 -4.30
N LYS A 121 -11.64 -19.82 -5.29
CA LYS A 121 -12.86 -20.58 -5.17
C LYS A 121 -12.58 -22.07 -4.97
N ASN A 122 -13.45 -22.71 -4.20
CA ASN A 122 -13.40 -24.14 -3.92
C ASN A 122 -13.86 -24.97 -5.11
N GLU A 123 -13.67 -26.29 -5.01
CA GLU A 123 -14.24 -27.25 -5.96
C GLU A 123 -15.75 -27.01 -6.16
N ASN A 124 -16.22 -27.24 -7.39
CA ASN A 124 -17.58 -27.05 -7.87
C ASN A 124 -18.10 -25.61 -7.85
N SER A 125 -17.33 -24.63 -7.38
CA SER A 125 -17.70 -23.22 -7.44
C SER A 125 -17.70 -22.71 -8.87
N PHE A 126 -18.59 -21.78 -9.20
CA PHE A 126 -18.63 -21.17 -10.53
C PHE A 126 -17.38 -20.33 -10.80
N CYS A 127 -16.82 -20.44 -12.00
CA CYS A 127 -15.64 -19.71 -12.43
C CYS A 127 -15.74 -19.31 -13.90
N ASN A 128 -14.99 -18.29 -14.29
CA ASN A 128 -14.75 -17.89 -15.68
C ASN A 128 -13.30 -18.14 -16.11
N SER A 129 -12.37 -18.18 -15.16
CA SER A 129 -10.95 -18.45 -15.38
C SER A 129 -10.39 -19.41 -14.32
N SER A 130 -9.40 -20.21 -14.70
CA SER A 130 -8.68 -21.10 -13.77
C SER A 130 -7.91 -20.35 -12.69
N LEU A 131 -7.59 -19.05 -12.89
CA LEU A 131 -7.00 -18.21 -11.85
C LEU A 131 -7.90 -18.06 -10.62
N GLU A 132 -9.22 -18.16 -10.82
CA GLU A 132 -10.20 -18.05 -9.75
C GLU A 132 -10.24 -19.29 -8.86
N CYS A 133 -9.65 -20.41 -9.28
CA CYS A 133 -9.76 -21.69 -8.58
C CYS A 133 -8.57 -21.92 -7.65
N ARG A 134 -8.83 -22.54 -6.50
CA ARG A 134 -7.77 -22.82 -5.51
C ARG A 134 -6.92 -24.03 -5.91
N ALA A 135 -5.69 -24.07 -5.38
CA ALA A 135 -4.77 -25.19 -5.55
C ALA A 135 -4.57 -25.56 -7.03
N THR A 136 -4.75 -26.84 -7.38
CA THR A 136 -4.58 -27.38 -8.73
C THR A 136 -5.90 -27.48 -9.51
N LEU A 137 -7.00 -26.92 -8.98
CA LEU A 137 -8.29 -26.89 -9.68
C LEU A 137 -8.19 -26.01 -10.92
N GLN A 138 -8.88 -26.41 -11.99
CA GLN A 138 -9.01 -25.64 -13.21
C GLN A 138 -10.46 -25.25 -13.43
N CYS A 139 -10.69 -24.14 -14.13
CA CYS A 139 -12.04 -23.77 -14.51
C CYS A 139 -12.49 -24.59 -15.71
N ARG A 140 -13.41 -25.53 -15.48
CA ARG A 140 -13.90 -26.48 -16.48
C ARG A 140 -15.42 -26.51 -16.44
N ASN A 141 -16.06 -26.35 -17.59
CA ASN A 141 -17.52 -26.25 -17.67
C ASN A 141 -18.11 -25.22 -16.69
N ASN A 142 -17.45 -24.05 -16.60
CA ASN A 142 -17.77 -22.96 -15.66
C ASN A 142 -17.73 -23.35 -14.18
N ARG A 143 -17.04 -24.43 -13.81
CA ARG A 143 -16.83 -24.84 -12.41
C ARG A 143 -15.37 -25.17 -12.12
N CYS A 144 -14.91 -24.82 -10.92
CA CYS A 144 -13.60 -25.25 -10.46
C CYS A 144 -13.60 -26.75 -10.23
N ALA A 145 -12.85 -27.49 -11.04
CA ALA A 145 -12.81 -28.94 -11.00
C ALA A 145 -11.39 -29.44 -11.27
N CYS A 146 -11.12 -30.68 -10.86
CA CYS A 146 -9.89 -31.35 -11.24
C CYS A 146 -9.86 -31.67 -12.74
N CYS A 147 -8.66 -31.94 -13.26
CA CYS A 147 -8.51 -32.49 -14.60
C CYS A 147 -9.27 -33.81 -14.74
N GLU A 148 -9.58 -34.20 -15.97
CA GLU A 148 -10.21 -35.49 -16.22
C GLU A 148 -9.31 -36.60 -15.67
N GLN A 149 -9.91 -37.52 -14.93
CA GLN A 149 -9.27 -38.64 -14.23
C GLN A 149 -8.65 -38.33 -12.85
N ASP A 150 -8.64 -37.09 -12.40
CA ASP A 150 -8.21 -36.74 -11.04
C ASP A 150 -9.40 -36.66 -10.08
N PHE A 151 -9.16 -36.85 -8.79
CA PHE A 151 -10.17 -36.63 -7.75
C PHE A 151 -9.70 -35.61 -6.72
N TRP A 152 -10.64 -34.81 -6.21
CA TRP A 152 -10.35 -33.84 -5.16
C TRP A 152 -10.22 -34.53 -3.80
N ASN A 153 -9.06 -34.40 -3.15
CA ASN A 153 -8.81 -35.01 -1.85
C ASN A 153 -9.15 -34.07 -0.66
N GLY A 154 -9.72 -32.90 -0.92
CA GLY A 154 -9.94 -31.86 0.09
C GLY A 154 -8.92 -30.71 0.06
N ILE A 155 -7.74 -30.94 -0.52
CA ILE A 155 -6.59 -30.01 -0.51
C ILE A 155 -6.05 -29.74 -1.91
N LEU A 156 -5.88 -30.79 -2.73
CA LEU A 156 -5.38 -30.73 -4.10
C LEU A 156 -6.04 -31.83 -4.95
N CYS A 157 -5.88 -31.73 -6.27
CA CYS A 157 -6.28 -32.80 -7.19
C CYS A 157 -5.21 -33.89 -7.13
N ASP A 158 -5.59 -35.05 -6.57
CA ASP A 158 -4.72 -36.22 -6.59
C ASP A 158 -4.85 -36.91 -7.93
N LYS A 159 -3.68 -37.22 -8.52
CA LYS A 159 -3.61 -37.96 -9.77
C LYS A 159 -4.27 -39.33 -9.60
N SER A 160 -5.21 -39.68 -10.48
CA SER A 160 -5.20 -41.08 -10.94
C SER A 160 -4.07 -41.22 -11.97
N LYS A 161 -3.54 -42.43 -12.14
CA LYS A 161 -2.15 -42.70 -12.55
C LYS A 161 -1.55 -41.99 -13.79
N ASP A 162 -2.27 -41.24 -14.61
CA ASP A 162 -1.73 -40.68 -15.86
C ASP A 162 -2.25 -39.25 -16.19
N CYS A 163 -1.56 -38.20 -15.71
CA CYS A 163 -1.65 -36.87 -16.33
C CYS A 163 -0.39 -36.60 -17.15
N VAL A 164 -0.52 -36.62 -18.47
CA VAL A 164 0.44 -36.01 -19.41
C VAL A 164 -0.26 -34.83 -20.07
N ASP A 165 0.33 -33.64 -19.89
CA ASP A 165 -0.04 -32.42 -20.60
C ASP A 165 0.00 -32.65 -22.11
N ARG A 166 -1.15 -32.83 -22.75
CA ARG A 166 -1.28 -32.68 -24.20
C ARG A 166 -1.37 -31.20 -24.53
N ASN A 167 -0.27 -30.47 -24.34
CA ASN A 167 -0.04 -29.15 -24.96
C ASN A 167 1.45 -28.79 -24.93
N LYS A 168 2.24 -29.53 -25.71
CA LYS A 168 3.39 -29.00 -26.45
C LYS A 168 3.27 -29.53 -27.88
N GLY A 169 2.51 -28.80 -28.70
CA GLY A 169 2.64 -28.82 -30.15
C GLY A 169 3.57 -27.70 -30.57
#